data_AF-A0A3L7NFZ4-F1
#
_entry.id   AF-A0A3L7NFZ4-F1
#
_cell.length_a   1.000
_cell.length_b   1.000
_cell.length_c   1.000
_cell.angle_alpha   90.00
_cell.angle_beta   90.00
_cell.angle_gamma   90.00
#
_symmetry.space_group_name_H-M   'P 1'
#
loop_
_entity.id
_entity.type
_entity.pdbx_description
1 polymer ?
#
loop_
_entity_poly.entity_id
_entity_poly.type
_entity_poly.pdbx_seq_one_letter_code
_entity_poly.pdbx_strand_id
1 'polypeptide(L)'
;MTDQPHPEGAPDDGPHSQEIRHSQIGALVPAHVAKGVFTTGAVVLQGQHEFIVDFLLRMQQPQQVVARVIMPPVVVGQFIGALQENLQRYE
;
A
#
# COMPACT_ATOMS: atom_id res chain seq x y z
N MET A 1 -48.39 -51.94 -15.73
CA MET A 1 -48.65 -50.92 -16.78
C MET A 1 -48.53 -49.58 -16.10
N THR A 2 -47.56 -48.71 -16.35
CA THR A 2 -46.52 -48.64 -17.38
C THR A 2 -45.41 -47.76 -16.82
N ASP A 3 -44.18 -48.26 -16.84
CA ASP A 3 -42.96 -47.53 -16.52
C ASP A 3 -42.57 -46.70 -17.75
N GLN A 4 -42.31 -45.40 -17.61
CA GLN A 4 -42.00 -44.51 -18.72
C GLN A 4 -40.61 -43.89 -18.48
N PRO A 5 -39.57 -44.29 -19.24
CA PRO A 5 -38.23 -43.80 -19.01
C PRO A 5 -38.08 -42.36 -19.51
N HIS A 6 -37.52 -41.52 -18.65
CA HIS A 6 -37.13 -40.14 -18.93
C HIS A 6 -35.90 -40.15 -19.86
N PRO A 7 -35.86 -39.43 -20.99
CA PRO A 7 -34.67 -39.38 -21.82
C PRO A 7 -33.61 -38.52 -21.14
N GLU A 8 -32.39 -39.03 -21.11
CA GLU A 8 -31.17 -38.41 -20.57
C GLU A 8 -30.93 -37.04 -21.23
N GLY A 9 -30.78 -36.01 -20.39
CA GLY A 9 -30.48 -34.66 -20.83
C GLY A 9 -29.11 -34.58 -21.48
N ALA A 10 -29.08 -34.08 -22.71
CA ALA A 10 -27.85 -33.75 -23.44
C ALA A 10 -27.00 -32.72 -22.69
N PRO A 11 -25.66 -32.71 -22.85
CA PRO A 11 -24.81 -31.70 -22.26
C PRO A 11 -25.11 -30.33 -22.91
N ASP A 12 -25.56 -29.39 -22.10
CA ASP A 12 -25.83 -28.00 -22.48
C ASP A 12 -24.49 -27.27 -22.68
N ASP A 13 -23.97 -27.27 -23.90
CA ASP A 13 -22.69 -26.66 -24.31
C ASP A 13 -22.89 -25.18 -24.73
N GLY A 14 -23.67 -24.45 -23.94
CA GLY A 14 -23.94 -23.03 -24.11
C GLY A 14 -22.90 -22.14 -23.42
N PRO A 15 -22.65 -20.91 -23.90
CA PRO A 15 -21.70 -20.00 -23.26
C PRO A 15 -22.12 -19.69 -21.82
N HIS A 16 -21.35 -20.19 -20.85
CA HIS A 16 -21.54 -19.90 -19.43
C HIS A 16 -21.18 -18.44 -19.14
N SER A 17 -22.19 -17.56 -19.17
CA SER A 17 -22.06 -16.19 -18.67
C SER A 17 -22.01 -16.21 -17.14
N GLN A 18 -20.82 -16.38 -16.57
CA GLN A 18 -20.62 -16.22 -15.13
C GLN A 18 -20.59 -14.73 -14.79
N GLU A 19 -21.49 -14.31 -13.90
CA GLU A 19 -21.51 -12.96 -13.35
C GLU A 19 -20.25 -12.75 -12.49
N ILE A 20 -19.32 -11.91 -12.95
CA ILE A 20 -18.10 -11.57 -12.20
C ILE A 20 -18.51 -10.71 -10.99
N ARG A 21 -18.68 -11.34 -9.82
CA ARG A 21 -18.92 -10.63 -8.57
C ARG A 21 -17.62 -10.01 -8.07
N HIS A 22 -17.39 -8.75 -8.44
CA HIS A 22 -16.26 -7.97 -7.96
C HIS A 22 -16.50 -7.58 -6.49
N SER A 23 -15.90 -8.31 -5.55
CA SER A 23 -15.92 -7.91 -4.14
C SER A 23 -15.06 -6.67 -3.94
N GLN A 24 -15.68 -5.53 -3.63
CA GLN A 24 -14.98 -4.32 -3.28
C GLN A 24 -14.26 -4.51 -1.94
N ILE A 25 -12.95 -4.70 -1.98
CA ILE A 25 -12.12 -4.74 -0.77
C ILE A 25 -11.90 -3.29 -0.35
N GLY A 26 -12.70 -2.81 0.59
CA GLY A 26 -12.44 -1.56 1.29
C GLY A 26 -11.30 -1.76 2.29
N ALA A 27 -10.16 -1.11 2.07
CA ALA A 27 -9.10 -1.08 3.08
C ALA A 27 -9.50 -0.12 4.21
N LEU A 28 -9.91 -0.65 5.36
CA LEU A 28 -10.18 0.16 6.55
C LEU A 28 -8.87 0.71 7.08
N VAL A 29 -8.67 2.02 6.97
CA VAL A 29 -7.50 2.71 7.51
C VAL A 29 -7.73 2.97 9.00
N PRO A 30 -6.84 2.51 9.91
CA PRO A 30 -6.96 2.81 11.33
C PRO A 30 -7.02 4.32 11.59
N ALA A 31 -7.81 4.76 12.57
CA ALA A 31 -8.02 6.19 12.85
C ALA A 31 -6.73 6.98 13.16
N HIS A 32 -5.71 6.31 13.71
CA HIS A 32 -4.40 6.93 13.97
C HIS A 32 -3.58 7.14 12.67
N VAL A 33 -3.81 6.34 11.64
CA VAL A 33 -3.20 6.48 10.30
C VAL A 33 -3.95 7.53 9.49
N ALA A 34 -5.29 7.56 9.59
CA ALA A 34 -6.15 8.47 8.84
C ALA A 34 -5.87 9.96 9.10
N LYS A 35 -5.35 10.29 10.29
CA LYS A 35 -5.00 11.67 10.65
C LYS A 35 -3.76 12.19 9.91
N GLY A 36 -2.93 11.30 9.37
CA GLY A 36 -1.60 11.65 8.89
C GLY A 36 -0.72 12.25 9.99
N VAL A 37 0.53 12.54 9.64
CA VAL A 37 1.47 13.21 10.54
C VAL A 37 2.08 14.37 9.78
N PHE A 38 1.92 15.59 10.29
CA PHE A 38 2.55 16.77 9.71
C PHE A 38 3.98 16.92 10.23
N THR A 39 4.85 17.38 9.36
CA THR A 39 6.25 17.68 9.67
C THR A 39 6.54 19.10 9.21
N THR A 40 7.42 19.79 9.92
CA THR A 40 7.87 21.16 9.57
C THR A 40 9.24 21.18 8.92
N GLY A 41 9.87 20.01 8.80
CA GLY A 41 11.17 19.84 8.18
C GLY A 41 11.76 18.47 8.45
N ALA A 42 12.83 18.17 7.73
CA ALA A 42 13.63 16.97 7.91
C ALA A 42 15.08 17.33 8.25
N VAL A 43 15.74 16.47 9.01
CA VAL A 43 17.18 16.50 9.26
C VAL A 43 17.77 15.21 8.69
N VAL A 44 18.85 15.35 7.91
CA VAL A 44 19.55 14.22 7.30
C VAL A 44 20.89 14.06 7.98
N LEU A 45 21.17 12.85 8.46
CA LEU A 45 22.44 12.48 9.06
C LEU A 45 23.02 11.25 8.35
N GLN A 46 24.26 11.35 7.89
CA GLN A 46 24.99 10.24 7.31
C GLN A 46 26.10 9.82 8.28
N GLY A 47 25.92 8.66 8.91
CA GLY A 47 26.93 7.97 9.68
C GLY A 47 27.72 6.98 8.83
N GLN A 48 28.65 6.27 9.47
CA GLN A 48 29.46 5.23 8.80
C GLN A 48 28.63 4.01 8.39
N HIS A 49 27.65 3.63 9.21
CA HIS A 49 26.85 2.41 9.03
C HIS A 49 25.38 2.68 8.77
N GLU A 50 24.94 3.93 8.92
CA GLU A 50 23.54 4.31 8.83
C GLU A 50 23.37 5.68 8.16
N PHE A 51 22.26 5.82 7.47
CA PHE A 51 21.74 7.05 6.91
C PHE A 51 20.36 7.27 7.54
N ILE A 52 20.19 8.41 8.21
CA ILE A 52 19.01 8.72 9.01
C ILE A 52 18.33 9.95 8.43
N VAL A 53 17.00 9.87 8.27
CA VAL A 53 16.12 10.99 7.97
C VAL A 53 15.13 11.16 9.12
N ASP A 54 15.27 12.25 9.86
CA ASP A 54 14.40 12.62 10.97
C ASP A 54 13.42 13.70 10.54
N PHE A 55 12.13 13.38 10.59
CA PHE A 55 11.07 14.35 10.38
C PHE A 55 10.71 14.99 11.72
N LEU A 56 10.78 16.31 11.76
CA LEU A 56 10.61 17.10 12.98
C LEU A 56 9.35 17.97 12.93
N LEU A 57 8.64 18.02 14.04
CA LEU A 57 7.62 19.01 14.32
C LEU A 57 8.22 20.11 15.22
N ARG A 58 8.42 21.30 14.65
CA ARG A 58 9.07 22.45 15.30
C ARG A 58 8.07 23.53 15.70
N MET A 59 6.93 23.12 16.26
CA MET A 59 5.91 24.05 16.75
C MET A 59 6.17 24.53 18.17
N GLN A 60 6.84 23.72 18.99
CA GLN A 60 7.17 24.02 20.39
C GLN A 60 8.54 23.41 20.74
N GLN A 61 9.20 23.91 21.80
CA GLN A 61 10.40 23.30 22.34
C GLN A 61 10.04 22.32 23.49
N PRO A 62 10.71 21.16 23.60
CA PRO A 62 11.72 20.64 22.68
C PRO A 62 11.12 20.19 21.34
N GLN A 63 11.90 20.28 20.26
CA GLN A 63 11.47 19.80 18.94
C GLN A 63 11.19 18.30 19.01
N GLN A 64 10.08 17.85 18.43
CA GLN A 64 9.67 16.45 18.46
C GLN A 64 10.00 15.76 17.13
N VAL A 65 10.65 14.59 17.21
CA VAL A 65 10.75 13.66 16.07
C VAL A 65 9.39 12.98 15.92
N VAL A 66 8.76 13.16 14.76
CA VAL A 66 7.44 12.58 14.47
C VAL A 66 7.52 11.36 13.57
N ALA A 67 8.61 11.23 12.79
CA ALA A 67 8.95 10.01 12.06
C ALA A 67 10.47 9.94 11.87
N ARG A 68 11.01 8.72 11.83
CA ARG A 68 12.43 8.46 11.56
C ARG A 68 12.55 7.33 10.55
N VAL A 69 13.34 7.57 9.50
CA VAL A 69 13.74 6.54 8.54
C VAL A 69 15.22 6.27 8.74
N ILE A 70 15.59 5.01 8.96
CA ILE A 70 16.97 4.56 9.12
C ILE A 70 17.24 3.53 8.04
N MET A 71 18.35 3.68 7.32
CA MET A 71 18.75 2.76 6.27
C MET A 71 20.28 2.61 6.20
N PRO A 72 20.80 1.45 5.77
CA PRO A 72 22.22 1.34 5.43
C PRO A 72 22.60 2.29 4.27
N PRO A 73 23.81 2.88 4.26
CA PRO A 73 24.22 3.81 3.20
C PRO A 73 24.11 3.22 1.78
N VAL A 74 24.33 1.90 1.64
CA VAL A 74 24.31 1.19 0.35
C VAL A 74 22.94 1.18 -0.34
N VAL A 75 21.84 1.38 0.38
CA VAL A 75 20.48 1.39 -0.17
C VAL A 75 19.91 2.79 -0.39
N VAL A 76 20.61 3.86 0.03
CA VAL A 76 20.12 5.24 -0.08
C VAL A 76 19.82 5.63 -1.53
N GLY A 77 20.72 5.30 -2.46
CA GLY A 77 20.52 5.60 -3.88
C GLY A 77 19.29 4.91 -4.48
N GLN A 78 19.07 3.64 -4.11
CA GLN A 78 17.88 2.89 -4.55
C GLN A 78 16.60 3.48 -3.97
N PHE A 79 16.64 3.86 -2.69
CA PHE A 79 15.51 4.52 -2.03
C PHE A 79 15.15 5.84 -2.71
N ILE A 80 16.14 6.69 -3.05
CA ILE A 80 15.91 7.95 -3.76
C ILE A 80 15.28 7.70 -5.13
N GLY A 81 15.81 6.74 -5.90
CA GLY A 81 15.25 6.39 -7.20
C GLY A 81 13.80 5.93 -7.12
N ALA A 82 13.49 5.03 -6.18
CA ALA A 82 12.12 4.57 -5.95
C ALA A 82 11.19 5.71 -5.50
N LEU A 83 11.66 6.63 -4.65
CA LEU A 83 10.86 7.78 -4.22
C LEU A 83 10.56 8.72 -5.39
N GLN A 84 11.55 9.01 -6.25
CA GLN A 84 11.37 9.84 -7.44
C GLN A 84 10.38 9.24 -8.43
N GLU A 85 10.48 7.93 -8.70
CA GLU A 85 9.55 7.20 -9.56
C GLU A 85 8.12 7.26 -9.02
N ASN A 86 7.94 7.10 -7.70
CA ASN A 86 6.63 7.20 -7.08
C ASN A 86 6.06 8.62 -7.17
N LEU A 87 6.88 9.65 -6.93
CA LEU A 87 6.43 11.04 -7.05
C LEU A 87 5.98 11.36 -8.48
N GLN A 88 6.73 10.91 -9.49
CA GLN A 88 6.37 11.09 -10.90
C GLN A 88 5.06 10.40 -11.30
N ARG A 89 4.65 9.34 -10.60
CA ARG A 89 3.45 8.57 -10.93
C ARG A 89 2.20 9.05 -10.20
N TYR A 90 2.36 9.59 -8.99
CA TYR A 90 1.26 9.79 -8.06
C TYR A 90 1.09 11.24 -7.57
N GLU A 91 2.02 12.14 -7.89
CA GLU A 91 1.82 13.59 -7.81
C GLU A 91 1.66 14.19 -9.22
#